data_AF-A0A9W8AJ19-F1
#
_entry.id   AF-A0A9W8AJ19-F1
#
_cell.length_a   1.000
_cell.length_b   1.000
_cell.length_c   1.000
_cell.angle_alpha   90.00
_cell.angle_beta   90.00
_cell.angle_gamma   90.00
#
_symmetry.space_group_name_H-M   'P 1'
#
loop_
_entity.id
_entity.type
_entity.pdbx_description
1 polymer ?
#
loop_
_entity_poly.entity_id
_entity_poly.type
_entity_poly.pdbx_seq_one_letter_code
_entity_poly.pdbx_strand_id
1 'polypeptide(L)'
;MAQPETVHTTADSSPPTSLLTDLHVQFIANLDKKKDTLEYWYSEHLRLSGVYWGLTALELLGRPEVLNSNDVIAYVLSCQHVDGGFGGHVGHDPHLLYTLSAVQILVMYDAVDRINSDQVADFVLGLQNDTGAFAGDTWGEVDTRFSYCAVACLSLLGQLHRLDVDKTVGFIETCRNFDGGYGSNPGAESHAGQVFCCVGVLAITGRLDLIDRDLLGGWLSERQLKNGGLNGRPQKLED
;
A
#
# COMPACT_ATOMS: atom_id res chain seq x y z
N MET A 1 -24.22 -22.47 -54.34
CA MET A 1 -23.06 -22.03 -53.54
C MET A 1 -23.58 -20.90 -52.65
N ALA A 2 -24.06 -21.23 -51.45
CA ALA A 2 -24.61 -20.26 -50.50
C ALA A 2 -23.51 -19.88 -49.51
N GLN A 3 -23.27 -18.58 -49.33
CA GLN A 3 -22.35 -18.08 -48.31
C GLN A 3 -22.96 -18.27 -46.92
N PRO A 4 -22.17 -18.63 -45.90
CA PRO A 4 -22.65 -18.74 -44.54
C PRO A 4 -22.88 -17.33 -43.96
N GLU A 5 -24.05 -17.12 -43.34
CA GLU A 5 -24.36 -15.93 -42.57
C GLU A 5 -23.42 -15.84 -41.36
N THR A 6 -22.55 -14.83 -41.36
CA THR A 6 -21.81 -14.41 -40.18
C THR A 6 -22.78 -13.76 -39.20
N VAL A 7 -23.11 -14.48 -38.13
CA VAL A 7 -23.79 -13.92 -36.96
C VAL A 7 -22.83 -12.93 -36.28
N HIS A 8 -23.00 -11.64 -36.59
CA HIS A 8 -22.40 -10.57 -35.78
C HIS A 8 -23.17 -10.48 -34.47
N THR A 9 -22.64 -11.09 -33.41
CA THR A 9 -23.07 -10.77 -32.05
C THR A 9 -22.57 -9.36 -31.72
N THR A 10 -23.46 -8.38 -31.87
CA THR A 10 -23.26 -7.04 -31.31
C THR A 10 -23.39 -7.14 -29.80
N ALA A 11 -22.27 -7.41 -29.11
CA ALA A 11 -22.20 -7.20 -27.67
C ALA A 11 -22.48 -5.71 -27.41
N ASP A 12 -23.52 -5.42 -26.64
CA ASP A 12 -23.86 -4.09 -26.18
C ASP A 12 -22.62 -3.47 -25.52
N SER A 13 -22.07 -2.40 -26.12
CA SER A 13 -20.80 -1.78 -25.71
C SER A 13 -20.97 -0.76 -24.59
N SER A 14 -22.12 -0.75 -23.93
CA SER A 14 -22.34 0.09 -22.75
C SER A 14 -21.56 -0.44 -21.55
N PRO A 15 -20.86 0.43 -20.79
CA PRO A 15 -20.14 -0.01 -19.61
C PRO A 15 -21.12 -0.56 -18.56
N PRO A 16 -20.71 -1.55 -17.77
CA PRO A 16 -21.56 -2.12 -16.73
C PRO A 16 -21.95 -1.04 -15.71
N THR A 17 -23.23 -1.02 -15.33
CA THR A 17 -23.78 -0.10 -14.32
C THR A 17 -23.71 -0.67 -12.89
N SER A 18 -23.28 -1.93 -12.76
CA SER A 18 -23.06 -2.62 -11.49
C SER A 18 -21.65 -3.21 -11.43
N LEU A 19 -21.15 -3.38 -10.21
CA LEU A 19 -19.86 -4.02 -9.97
C LEU A 19 -19.95 -5.52 -10.33
N LEU A 20 -19.05 -5.98 -11.19
CA LEU A 20 -19.00 -7.38 -11.65
C LEU A 20 -18.22 -8.26 -10.66
N THR A 21 -18.72 -8.37 -9.43
CA THR A 21 -18.03 -9.01 -8.29
C THR A 21 -17.42 -10.37 -8.63
N ASP A 22 -18.17 -11.26 -9.27
CA ASP A 22 -17.68 -12.62 -9.57
C ASP A 22 -16.47 -12.62 -10.53
N LEU A 23 -16.42 -11.67 -11.48
CA LEU A 23 -15.28 -11.53 -12.38
C LEU A 23 -14.03 -11.03 -11.64
N HIS A 24 -14.20 -10.09 -10.70
CA HIS A 24 -13.09 -9.60 -9.87
C HIS A 24 -12.55 -10.69 -8.94
N VAL A 25 -13.44 -11.46 -8.30
CA VAL A 25 -13.07 -12.61 -7.46
C VAL A 25 -12.31 -13.65 -8.29
N GLN A 26 -12.83 -13.99 -9.48
CA GLN A 26 -12.18 -14.94 -10.37
C GLN A 26 -10.82 -14.44 -10.86
N PHE A 27 -10.69 -13.13 -11.13
CA PHE A 27 -9.42 -12.51 -11.50
C PHE A 27 -8.37 -12.72 -10.40
N ILE A 28 -8.69 -12.36 -9.14
CA ILE A 28 -7.78 -12.50 -8.00
C ILE A 28 -7.39 -13.97 -7.77
N ALA A 29 -8.38 -14.88 -7.78
CA ALA A 29 -8.16 -16.32 -7.60
C ALA A 29 -7.28 -16.97 -8.69
N ASN A 30 -7.11 -16.31 -9.84
CA ASN A 30 -6.32 -16.80 -10.96
C ASN A 30 -4.91 -16.21 -11.02
N LEU A 31 -4.57 -15.20 -10.21
CA LEU A 31 -3.24 -14.57 -10.24
C LEU A 31 -2.10 -15.55 -9.91
N ASP A 32 -2.27 -16.46 -8.94
CA ASP A 32 -1.24 -17.46 -8.61
C ASP A 32 -1.23 -18.69 -9.55
N LYS A 33 -2.20 -18.82 -10.46
CA LYS A 33 -2.30 -20.02 -11.33
C LYS A 33 -1.41 -19.96 -12.58
N LYS A 34 -0.92 -18.76 -12.94
CA LYS A 34 -0.16 -18.52 -14.19
C LYS A 34 1.35 -18.68 -14.03
N LYS A 35 1.80 -19.76 -13.37
CA LYS A 35 3.23 -19.96 -13.00
C LYS A 35 4.16 -20.20 -14.19
N ASP A 36 3.59 -20.44 -15.36
CA ASP A 36 4.25 -20.68 -16.63
C ASP A 36 4.51 -19.41 -17.45
N THR A 37 4.06 -18.24 -16.99
CA THR A 37 4.25 -16.98 -17.72
C THR A 37 5.42 -16.15 -17.19
N LEU A 38 6.03 -15.36 -18.07
CA LEU A 38 7.16 -14.51 -17.72
C LEU A 38 6.77 -13.41 -16.71
N GLU A 39 5.54 -12.91 -16.81
CA GLU A 39 4.98 -11.90 -15.91
C GLU A 39 4.87 -12.40 -14.47
N TYR A 40 4.61 -13.69 -14.26
CA TYR A 40 4.56 -14.30 -12.93
C TYR A 40 5.90 -14.20 -12.20
N TRP A 41 7.00 -14.40 -12.94
CA TRP A 41 8.35 -14.33 -12.40
C TRP A 41 8.85 -12.89 -12.27
N TYR A 42 8.51 -11.99 -13.22
CA TYR A 42 8.86 -10.57 -13.09
C TYR A 42 8.20 -9.88 -11.89
N SER A 43 7.03 -10.33 -11.48
CA SER A 43 6.29 -9.77 -10.34
C SER A 43 6.63 -10.42 -9.00
N GLU A 44 7.63 -11.31 -8.94
CA GLU A 44 7.98 -12.04 -7.71
C GLU A 44 8.31 -11.10 -6.55
N HIS A 45 9.10 -10.06 -6.79
CA HIS A 45 9.45 -9.04 -5.79
C HIS A 45 8.24 -8.27 -5.23
N LEU A 46 7.06 -8.35 -5.84
CA LEU A 46 5.84 -7.69 -5.36
C LEU A 46 4.87 -8.66 -4.69
N ARG A 47 5.19 -9.96 -4.63
CA ARG A 47 4.19 -11.01 -4.38
C ARG A 47 3.55 -10.90 -2.99
N LEU A 48 4.31 -10.58 -1.95
CA LEU A 48 3.77 -10.36 -0.60
C LEU A 48 2.76 -9.19 -0.59
N SER A 49 3.10 -8.05 -1.19
CA SER A 49 2.15 -6.92 -1.32
C SER A 49 0.97 -7.28 -2.21
N GLY A 50 1.17 -8.08 -3.26
CA GLY A 50 0.11 -8.62 -4.10
C GLY A 50 -0.90 -9.47 -3.33
N VAL A 51 -0.44 -10.27 -2.38
CA VAL A 51 -1.32 -11.02 -1.46
C VAL A 51 -2.13 -10.06 -0.60
N TYR A 52 -1.50 -9.02 -0.03
CA TYR A 52 -2.22 -8.00 0.75
C TYR A 52 -3.30 -7.28 -0.08
N TRP A 53 -2.98 -6.86 -1.31
CA TRP A 53 -3.94 -6.20 -2.20
C TRP A 53 -5.10 -7.14 -2.58
N GLY A 54 -4.79 -8.39 -2.93
CA GLY A 54 -5.79 -9.40 -3.27
C GLY A 54 -6.71 -9.72 -2.09
N LEU A 55 -6.15 -9.90 -0.89
CA LEU A 55 -6.92 -10.17 0.32
C LEU A 55 -7.80 -8.97 0.69
N THR A 56 -7.28 -7.76 0.66
CA THR A 56 -8.04 -6.53 0.93
C THR A 56 -9.23 -6.39 -0.03
N ALA A 57 -9.00 -6.62 -1.33
CA ALA A 57 -10.07 -6.58 -2.31
C ALA A 57 -11.14 -7.66 -2.03
N LEU A 58 -10.74 -8.88 -1.66
CA LEU A 58 -11.68 -9.95 -1.33
C LEU A 58 -12.50 -9.67 -0.06
N GLU A 59 -11.89 -9.08 0.98
CA GLU A 59 -12.63 -8.61 2.16
C GLU A 59 -13.68 -7.55 1.78
N LEU A 60 -13.30 -6.56 0.97
CA LEU A 60 -14.22 -5.51 0.50
C LEU A 60 -15.36 -6.07 -0.37
N LEU A 61 -15.10 -7.13 -1.12
CA LEU A 61 -16.10 -7.84 -1.92
C LEU A 61 -16.94 -8.84 -1.10
N GLY A 62 -16.63 -9.03 0.20
CA GLY A 62 -17.32 -9.98 1.07
C GLY A 62 -17.04 -11.44 0.72
N ARG A 63 -15.87 -11.74 0.12
CA ARG A 63 -15.44 -13.06 -0.34
C ARG A 63 -14.06 -13.49 0.20
N PRO A 64 -13.75 -13.31 1.50
CA PRO A 64 -12.42 -13.59 2.04
C PRO A 64 -12.03 -15.08 1.98
N GLU A 65 -13.00 -15.99 1.90
CA GLU A 65 -12.79 -17.43 1.86
C GLU A 65 -12.08 -17.94 0.60
N VAL A 66 -11.93 -17.08 -0.41
CA VAL A 66 -11.25 -17.39 -1.67
C VAL A 66 -9.75 -17.63 -1.46
N LEU A 67 -9.14 -16.97 -0.48
CA LEU A 67 -7.76 -17.21 -0.08
C LEU A 67 -7.73 -18.01 1.23
N ASN A 68 -7.05 -19.15 1.21
CA ASN A 68 -6.89 -19.97 2.41
C ASN A 68 -5.99 -19.26 3.42
N SER A 69 -6.52 -18.94 4.60
CA SER A 69 -5.79 -18.19 5.62
C SER A 69 -4.53 -18.90 6.10
N ASN A 70 -4.56 -20.23 6.28
CA ASN A 70 -3.39 -20.99 6.73
C ASN A 70 -2.26 -20.96 5.70
N ASP A 71 -2.59 -21.11 4.42
CA ASP A 71 -1.61 -21.08 3.33
C ASP A 71 -1.00 -19.68 3.19
N VAL A 72 -1.84 -18.63 3.29
CA VAL A 72 -1.38 -17.24 3.24
C VAL A 72 -0.49 -16.91 4.44
N ILE A 73 -0.89 -17.25 5.66
CA ILE A 73 -0.09 -17.02 6.87
C ILE A 73 1.26 -17.76 6.76
N ALA A 74 1.25 -19.03 6.33
CA ALA A 74 2.49 -19.79 6.13
C ALA A 74 3.41 -19.13 5.10
N TYR A 75 2.85 -18.62 3.99
CA TYR A 75 3.61 -17.89 2.99
C TYR A 75 4.19 -16.57 3.54
N VAL A 76 3.40 -15.78 4.25
CA VAL A 76 3.86 -14.52 4.88
C VAL A 76 5.03 -14.79 5.83
N LEU A 77 4.89 -15.78 6.72
CA LEU A 77 5.95 -16.15 7.67
C LEU A 77 7.22 -16.65 6.98
N SER A 78 7.09 -17.30 5.81
CA SER A 78 8.24 -17.74 5.01
C SER A 78 9.05 -16.59 4.41
N CYS A 79 8.49 -15.38 4.36
CA CYS A 79 9.16 -14.16 3.89
C CYS A 79 9.85 -13.36 5.01
N GLN A 80 9.75 -13.79 6.27
CA GLN A 80 10.34 -13.09 7.42
C GLN A 80 11.85 -13.36 7.54
N HIS A 81 12.61 -12.32 7.86
CA HIS A 81 14.05 -12.37 8.12
C HIS A 81 14.38 -12.36 9.62
N VAL A 82 15.61 -12.72 9.94
CA VAL A 82 16.13 -12.80 11.32
C VAL A 82 16.19 -11.45 12.04
N ASP A 83 16.22 -10.35 11.28
CA ASP A 83 16.18 -8.99 11.82
C ASP A 83 14.75 -8.52 12.13
N GLY A 84 13.72 -9.26 11.72
CA GLY A 84 12.31 -8.94 11.92
C GLY A 84 11.61 -8.39 10.68
N GLY A 85 12.35 -7.96 9.66
CA GLY A 85 11.77 -7.45 8.42
C GLY A 85 11.20 -8.55 7.54
N PHE A 86 10.32 -8.18 6.60
CA PHE A 86 9.79 -9.09 5.59
C PHE A 86 10.25 -8.69 4.20
N GLY A 87 10.57 -9.67 3.36
CA GLY A 87 10.86 -9.47 1.94
C GLY A 87 9.61 -9.58 1.06
N GLY A 88 9.70 -9.13 -0.18
CA GLY A 88 8.59 -9.21 -1.15
C GLY A 88 8.25 -10.64 -1.58
N HIS A 89 9.21 -11.55 -1.43
CA HIS A 89 9.08 -12.99 -1.60
C HIS A 89 10.20 -13.70 -0.82
N VAL A 90 10.13 -15.02 -0.73
CA VAL A 90 11.19 -15.84 -0.13
C VAL A 90 12.51 -15.59 -0.85
N GLY A 91 13.56 -15.28 -0.09
CA GLY A 91 14.90 -15.01 -0.63
C GLY A 91 15.10 -13.57 -1.13
N HIS A 92 14.11 -12.69 -1.01
CA HIS A 92 14.27 -11.25 -1.29
C HIS A 92 14.60 -10.49 -0.01
N ASP A 93 15.35 -9.39 -0.14
CA ASP A 93 15.78 -8.56 0.99
C ASP A 93 14.58 -7.98 1.76
N PRO A 94 14.70 -7.83 3.10
CA PRO A 94 13.64 -7.24 3.90
C PRO A 94 13.48 -5.76 3.57
N HIS A 95 12.23 -5.30 3.46
CA HIS A 95 11.91 -3.91 3.15
C HIS A 95 10.64 -3.48 3.88
N LEU A 96 10.55 -2.20 4.21
CA LEU A 96 9.49 -1.66 5.04
C LEU A 96 8.09 -1.78 4.41
N LEU A 97 7.98 -1.62 3.09
CA LEU A 97 6.73 -1.84 2.33
C LEU A 97 6.17 -3.26 2.52
N TYR A 98 7.04 -4.27 2.42
CA TYR A 98 6.66 -5.67 2.57
C TYR A 98 6.39 -6.01 4.03
N THR A 99 7.17 -5.44 4.95
CA THR A 99 6.96 -5.56 6.39
C THR A 99 5.58 -5.06 6.80
N LEU A 100 5.15 -3.89 6.32
CA LEU A 100 3.77 -3.43 6.55
C LEU A 100 2.75 -4.38 5.92
N SER A 101 2.96 -4.81 4.67
CA SER A 101 2.04 -5.74 3.98
C SER A 101 1.84 -7.04 4.77
N ALA A 102 2.92 -7.63 5.29
CA ALA A 102 2.89 -8.81 6.14
C ALA A 102 2.06 -8.56 7.42
N VAL A 103 2.37 -7.47 8.14
CA VAL A 103 1.65 -7.13 9.37
C VAL A 103 0.16 -6.91 9.11
N GLN A 104 -0.20 -6.23 8.02
CA GLN A 104 -1.61 -6.02 7.66
C GLN A 104 -2.33 -7.34 7.37
N ILE A 105 -1.72 -8.26 6.61
CA ILE A 105 -2.28 -9.60 6.37
C ILE A 105 -2.48 -10.35 7.69
N LEU A 106 -1.48 -10.33 8.58
CA LEU A 106 -1.57 -11.00 9.88
C LEU A 106 -2.65 -10.38 10.77
N VAL A 107 -2.84 -9.05 10.74
CA VAL A 107 -3.94 -8.38 11.45
C VAL A 107 -5.29 -8.80 10.89
N MET A 108 -5.44 -8.84 9.56
CA MET A 108 -6.70 -9.23 8.92
C MET A 108 -7.13 -10.66 9.26
N TYR A 109 -6.15 -11.56 9.47
CA TYR A 109 -6.41 -12.94 9.88
C TYR A 109 -6.28 -13.20 11.39
N ASP A 110 -6.16 -12.16 12.23
CA ASP A 110 -5.99 -12.29 13.69
C ASP A 110 -4.84 -13.25 14.07
N ALA A 111 -3.69 -13.08 13.42
CA ALA A 111 -2.52 -13.97 13.48
C ALA A 111 -1.22 -13.23 13.85
N VAL A 112 -1.31 -12.04 14.45
CA VAL A 112 -0.14 -11.27 14.90
C VAL A 112 0.64 -12.00 16.01
N ASP A 113 -0.02 -12.86 16.78
CA ASP A 113 0.59 -13.73 17.80
C ASP A 113 1.62 -14.73 17.22
N ARG A 114 1.63 -14.91 15.90
CA ARG A 114 2.55 -15.80 15.18
C ARG A 114 3.93 -15.21 14.92
N ILE A 115 4.11 -13.91 15.19
CA ILE A 115 5.38 -13.18 15.01
C ILE A 115 5.83 -12.55 16.32
N ASN A 116 7.12 -12.25 16.42
CA ASN A 116 7.65 -11.43 17.50
C ASN A 116 7.46 -9.94 17.15
N SER A 117 6.41 -9.32 17.68
CA SER A 117 6.11 -7.89 17.45
C SER A 117 7.24 -6.95 17.89
N ASP A 118 7.99 -7.30 18.93
CA ASP A 118 9.11 -6.46 19.39
C ASP A 118 10.26 -6.45 18.37
N GLN A 119 10.53 -7.60 17.75
CA GLN A 119 11.54 -7.76 16.72
C GLN A 119 11.16 -7.02 15.43
N VAL A 120 9.89 -7.08 15.02
CA VAL A 120 9.42 -6.28 13.86
C VAL A 120 9.54 -4.79 14.17
N ALA A 121 9.18 -4.36 15.38
CA ALA A 121 9.33 -2.98 15.79
C ALA A 121 10.81 -2.53 15.87
N ASP A 122 11.73 -3.41 16.30
CA ASP A 122 13.18 -3.14 16.26
C ASP A 122 13.67 -2.89 14.83
N PHE A 123 13.27 -3.73 13.86
CA PHE A 123 13.58 -3.54 12.45
C PHE A 123 13.07 -2.18 11.95
N VAL A 124 11.79 -1.88 12.19
CA VAL A 124 11.15 -0.64 11.73
C VAL A 124 11.85 0.58 12.32
N LEU A 125 12.07 0.62 13.63
CA LEU A 125 12.70 1.75 14.32
C LEU A 125 14.17 1.92 13.91
N GLY A 126 14.86 0.82 13.60
CA GLY A 126 16.24 0.84 13.09
C GLY A 126 16.40 1.52 11.73
N LEU A 127 15.31 1.69 10.97
CA LEU A 127 15.31 2.39 9.69
C LEU A 127 15.09 3.91 9.82
N GLN A 128 14.85 4.44 11.02
CA GLN A 128 14.73 5.89 11.23
C GLN A 128 16.12 6.56 11.24
N ASN A 129 16.32 7.54 10.37
CA ASN A 129 17.55 8.30 10.31
C ASN A 129 17.56 9.52 11.26
N ASP A 130 18.66 10.28 11.26
CA ASP A 130 18.83 11.47 12.11
C ASP A 130 17.87 12.61 11.78
N THR A 131 17.36 12.69 10.55
CA THR A 131 16.37 13.70 10.15
C THR A 131 14.95 13.33 10.57
N GLY A 132 14.73 12.12 11.11
CA GLY A 132 13.42 11.61 11.48
C GLY A 132 12.71 10.84 10.38
N ALA A 133 13.30 10.77 9.18
CA ALA A 133 12.75 10.06 8.07
C ALA A 133 13.05 8.57 8.17
N PHE A 134 12.16 7.73 7.65
CA PHE A 134 12.39 6.29 7.57
C PHE A 134 12.94 5.91 6.20
N ALA A 135 13.96 5.07 6.21
CA ALA A 135 14.42 4.39 5.02
C ALA A 135 13.53 3.18 4.67
N GLY A 136 13.51 2.79 3.40
CA GLY A 136 12.83 1.57 2.96
C GLY A 136 13.54 0.30 3.42
N ASP A 137 14.87 0.36 3.47
CA ASP A 137 15.78 -0.74 3.84
C ASP A 137 17.15 -0.18 4.30
N THR A 138 18.15 -1.05 4.42
CA THR A 138 19.51 -0.71 4.86
C THR A 138 20.29 0.16 3.89
N TRP A 139 19.82 0.37 2.66
CA TRP A 139 20.48 1.17 1.63
C TRP A 139 20.11 2.65 1.69
N GLY A 140 19.11 3.02 2.50
CA GLY A 140 18.89 4.40 2.91
C GLY A 140 18.07 5.26 1.95
N GLU A 141 17.31 4.67 1.01
CA GLU A 141 16.31 5.44 0.25
C GLU A 141 15.27 5.98 1.22
N VAL A 142 15.01 7.29 1.16
CA VAL A 142 14.00 7.95 1.98
C VAL A 142 12.82 8.39 1.12
N ASP A 143 11.61 8.14 1.62
CA ASP A 143 10.35 8.59 1.03
C ASP A 143 9.28 8.69 2.14
N THR A 144 8.35 9.65 2.03
CA THR A 144 7.25 9.80 2.99
C THR A 144 6.35 8.55 3.06
N ARG A 145 6.32 7.71 2.01
CA ARG A 145 5.71 6.36 2.03
C ARG A 145 6.31 5.47 3.12
N PHE A 146 7.62 5.50 3.31
CA PHE A 146 8.29 4.69 4.32
C PHE A 146 7.97 5.18 5.72
N SER A 147 7.85 6.49 5.92
CA SER A 147 7.39 7.06 7.19
C SER A 147 5.96 6.61 7.52
N TYR A 148 5.05 6.61 6.54
CA TYR A 148 3.72 6.02 6.73
C TYR A 148 3.79 4.53 7.06
N CYS A 149 4.60 3.76 6.33
CA CYS A 149 4.72 2.33 6.57
C CYS A 149 5.23 1.99 7.97
N ALA A 150 6.24 2.72 8.44
CA ALA A 150 6.77 2.58 9.80
C ALA A 150 5.68 2.87 10.85
N VAL A 151 5.03 4.03 10.75
CA VAL A 151 4.04 4.48 11.74
C VAL A 151 2.81 3.56 11.75
N ALA A 152 2.32 3.15 10.59
CA ALA A 152 1.22 2.20 10.47
C ALA A 152 1.59 0.83 11.03
N CYS A 153 2.78 0.31 10.73
CA CYS A 153 3.26 -0.97 11.24
C CYS A 153 3.34 -0.96 12.78
N LEU A 154 3.98 0.07 13.36
CA LEU A 154 4.08 0.22 14.81
C LEU A 154 2.70 0.36 15.47
N SER A 155 1.78 1.11 14.86
CA SER A 155 0.41 1.27 15.36
C SER A 155 -0.35 -0.06 15.38
N LEU A 156 -0.32 -0.80 14.27
CA LEU A 156 -0.98 -2.11 14.14
C LEU A 156 -0.43 -3.15 15.13
N LEU A 157 0.86 -3.08 15.46
CA LEU A 157 1.49 -3.96 16.44
C LEU A 157 1.33 -3.50 17.90
N GLY A 158 0.69 -2.35 18.16
CA GLY A 158 0.59 -1.76 19.51
C GLY A 158 1.90 -1.17 20.04
N GLN A 159 2.88 -0.94 19.16
CA GLN A 159 4.25 -0.53 19.45
C GLN A 159 4.50 0.97 19.19
N LEU A 160 3.46 1.75 18.89
CA LEU A 160 3.57 3.18 18.59
C LEU A 160 4.24 3.99 19.71
N HIS A 161 4.11 3.56 20.96
CA HIS A 161 4.72 4.20 22.13
C HIS A 161 6.25 4.23 22.11
N ARG A 162 6.89 3.42 21.24
CA ARG A 162 8.34 3.36 21.06
C ARG A 162 8.88 4.39 20.07
N LEU A 163 8.00 5.01 19.29
CA LEU A 163 8.35 5.96 18.25
C LEU A 163 8.68 7.34 18.85
N ASP A 164 9.75 7.97 18.37
CA ASP A 164 9.92 9.41 18.51
C ASP A 164 8.96 10.13 17.54
N VAL A 165 7.78 10.45 18.06
CA VAL A 165 6.70 11.09 17.30
C VAL A 165 7.13 12.46 16.80
N ASP A 166 7.76 13.29 17.64
CA ASP A 166 8.13 14.65 17.27
C ASP A 166 9.19 14.67 16.18
N LYS A 167 10.17 13.76 16.23
CA LYS A 167 11.18 13.62 15.18
C LYS A 167 10.56 13.19 13.84
N THR A 168 9.65 12.22 13.88
CA THR A 168 8.94 11.74 12.67
C THR A 168 8.07 12.84 12.06
N VAL A 169 7.28 13.51 12.90
CA VAL A 169 6.38 14.60 12.48
C VAL A 169 7.19 15.79 11.95
N GLY A 170 8.32 16.11 12.57
CA GLY A 170 9.24 17.14 12.09
C GLY A 170 9.69 16.89 10.64
N PHE A 171 10.05 15.65 10.29
CA PHE A 171 10.33 15.30 8.90
C PHE A 171 9.12 15.48 7.98
N ILE A 172 7.93 15.03 8.38
CA ILE A 172 6.70 15.19 7.58
C ILE A 172 6.41 16.67 7.29
N GLU A 173 6.59 17.56 8.27
CA GLU A 173 6.41 19.00 8.08
C GLU A 173 7.37 19.58 7.03
N THR A 174 8.61 19.09 6.96
CA THR A 174 9.58 19.51 5.92
C THR A 174 9.18 19.08 4.50
N CYS A 175 8.29 18.09 4.36
CA CYS A 175 7.78 17.61 3.07
C CYS A 175 6.53 18.36 2.60
N ARG A 176 5.98 19.26 3.42
CA ARG A 176 4.81 20.08 3.07
C ARG A 176 5.20 21.19 2.08
N ASN A 177 4.40 21.36 1.04
CA ASN A 177 4.58 22.39 0.01
C ASN A 177 3.66 23.60 0.23
N PHE A 178 3.96 24.67 -0.51
CA PHE A 178 3.21 25.94 -0.46
C PHE A 178 1.73 25.79 -0.84
N ASP A 179 1.39 24.77 -1.61
CA ASP A 179 0.04 24.47 -2.09
C ASP A 179 -0.76 23.62 -1.08
N GLY A 180 -0.20 23.37 0.10
CA GLY A 180 -0.79 22.55 1.16
C GLY A 180 -0.56 21.05 1.00
N GLY A 181 -0.13 20.60 -0.19
CA GLY A 181 0.19 19.20 -0.46
C GLY A 181 1.53 18.75 0.12
N TYR A 182 1.87 17.49 -0.11
CA TYR A 182 3.11 16.87 0.37
C TYR A 182 3.85 16.16 -0.76
N GLY A 183 5.17 16.28 -0.76
CA GLY A 183 6.07 15.54 -1.64
C GLY A 183 6.60 14.24 -1.03
N SER A 184 7.33 13.46 -1.83
CA SER A 184 8.04 12.26 -1.34
C SER A 184 9.18 12.59 -0.39
N ASN A 185 9.77 13.78 -0.53
CA ASN A 185 10.87 14.34 0.26
C ASN A 185 10.78 15.86 0.26
N PRO A 186 11.55 16.58 1.10
CA PRO A 186 11.56 18.05 1.10
C PRO A 186 11.84 18.64 -0.28
N GLY A 187 10.95 19.51 -0.75
CA GLY A 187 11.03 20.15 -2.07
C GLY A 187 10.56 19.30 -3.26
N ALA A 188 10.14 18.05 -3.04
CA ALA A 188 9.50 17.25 -4.10
C ALA A 188 8.07 17.76 -4.38
N GLU A 189 7.61 17.59 -5.61
CA GLU A 189 6.27 18.01 -6.04
C GLU A 189 5.16 17.35 -5.21
N SER A 190 4.11 18.11 -4.89
CA SER A 190 2.92 17.59 -4.21
C SER A 190 2.26 16.47 -5.01
N HIS A 191 2.01 15.33 -4.35
CA HIS A 191 1.41 14.16 -4.98
C HIS A 191 0.37 13.51 -4.04
N ALA A 192 -0.79 13.10 -4.57
CA ALA A 192 -1.92 12.61 -3.78
C ALA A 192 -1.56 11.36 -2.96
N GLY A 193 -0.74 10.46 -3.52
CA GLY A 193 -0.22 9.32 -2.77
C GLY A 193 0.69 9.72 -1.59
N GLN A 194 1.45 10.81 -1.73
CA GLN A 194 2.31 11.32 -0.66
C GLN A 194 1.53 12.13 0.37
N VAL A 195 0.49 12.84 -0.07
CA VAL A 195 -0.52 13.43 0.80
C VAL A 195 -1.18 12.35 1.65
N PHE A 196 -1.62 11.23 1.06
CA PHE A 196 -2.18 10.10 1.81
C PHE A 196 -1.21 9.61 2.90
N CYS A 197 0.06 9.40 2.55
CA CYS A 197 1.07 8.94 3.49
C CYS A 197 1.30 9.95 4.64
N CYS A 198 1.53 11.22 4.31
CA CYS A 198 1.80 12.28 5.30
C CYS A 198 0.60 12.54 6.22
N VAL A 199 -0.61 12.66 5.65
CA VAL A 199 -1.84 12.82 6.43
C VAL A 199 -2.09 11.57 7.29
N GLY A 200 -1.81 10.38 6.78
CA GLY A 200 -1.88 9.13 7.55
C GLY A 200 -0.95 9.12 8.76
N VAL A 201 0.32 9.54 8.59
CA VAL A 201 1.26 9.70 9.72
C VAL A 201 0.71 10.67 10.75
N LEU A 202 0.26 11.86 10.32
CA LEU A 202 -0.30 12.87 11.21
C LEU A 202 -1.58 12.39 11.90
N ALA A 203 -2.41 11.60 11.23
CA ALA A 203 -3.62 11.02 11.83
C ALA A 203 -3.27 10.02 12.93
N ILE A 204 -2.39 9.05 12.64
CA ILE A 204 -2.01 8.00 13.59
C ILE A 204 -1.28 8.58 14.80
N THR A 205 -0.47 9.62 14.60
CA THR A 205 0.28 10.30 15.68
C THR A 205 -0.51 11.39 16.42
N GLY A 206 -1.77 11.63 16.03
CA GLY A 206 -2.61 12.64 16.69
C GLY A 206 -2.22 14.10 16.39
N ARG A 207 -1.57 14.35 15.26
CA ARG A 207 -1.03 15.65 14.83
C ARG A 207 -1.74 16.28 13.62
N LEU A 208 -3.04 16.00 13.44
CA LEU A 208 -3.85 16.62 12.40
C LEU A 208 -4.05 18.14 12.59
N ASP A 209 -3.67 18.69 13.74
CA ASP A 209 -3.64 20.13 14.02
C ASP A 209 -2.65 20.89 13.12
N LEU A 210 -1.63 20.21 12.59
CA LEU A 210 -0.62 20.80 11.72
C LEU A 210 -1.09 21.06 10.27
N ILE A 211 -2.24 20.50 9.89
CA ILE A 211 -2.77 20.60 8.52
C ILE A 211 -3.61 21.87 8.38
N ASP A 212 -3.27 22.70 7.40
CA ASP A 212 -4.20 23.71 6.90
C ASP A 212 -5.28 23.00 6.06
N ARG A 213 -6.44 22.81 6.69
CA ARG A 213 -7.54 22.01 6.13
C ARG A 213 -8.15 22.66 4.90
N ASP A 214 -8.22 23.99 4.86
CA ASP A 214 -8.84 24.70 3.74
C ASP A 214 -7.91 24.66 2.52
N LEU A 215 -6.62 24.91 2.72
CA LEU A 215 -5.64 24.86 1.64
C LEU A 215 -5.48 23.45 1.07
N LEU A 216 -5.25 22.44 1.94
CA LEU A 216 -5.10 21.07 1.49
C LEU A 216 -6.42 20.52 0.91
N GLY A 217 -7.56 20.89 1.50
CA GLY A 217 -8.88 20.52 1.00
C GLY A 217 -9.14 21.08 -0.40
N GLY A 218 -8.75 22.33 -0.65
CA GLY A 218 -8.78 22.94 -1.98
C GLY A 218 -7.91 22.18 -2.99
N TRP A 219 -6.66 21.89 -2.62
CA TRP A 219 -5.73 21.13 -3.47
C TRP A 219 -6.26 19.74 -3.82
N LEU A 220 -6.85 19.02 -2.86
CA LEU A 220 -7.46 17.71 -3.07
C LEU A 220 -8.71 17.79 -3.96
N SER A 221 -9.55 18.81 -3.77
CA SER A 221 -10.74 19.02 -4.60
C SER A 221 -10.38 19.24 -6.08
N GLU A 222 -9.24 19.87 -6.36
CA GLU A 222 -8.73 20.08 -7.72
C GLU A 222 -8.08 18.82 -8.35
N ARG A 223 -8.14 17.66 -7.69
CA ARG A 223 -7.72 16.38 -8.29
C ARG A 223 -8.80 15.73 -9.13
N GLN A 224 -10.07 16.10 -8.95
CA GLN A 224 -11.15 15.57 -9.77
C GLN A 224 -11.17 16.21 -11.15
N LEU A 225 -11.05 15.37 -12.18
CA LEU A 225 -11.08 15.75 -13.58
C LEU A 225 -12.50 15.70 -14.15
N LYS A 226 -12.68 16.26 -15.36
CA LYS A 226 -13.98 16.35 -16.03
C LYS A 226 -14.63 15.00 -16.34
N ASN A 227 -13.83 13.94 -16.45
CA ASN A 227 -14.31 12.56 -16.63
C ASN A 227 -14.73 11.89 -15.30
N GLY A 228 -14.59 12.58 -14.16
CA GLY A 228 -14.92 12.07 -12.83
C GLY A 228 -13.78 11.35 -12.12
N GLY A 229 -12.71 10.99 -12.83
CA GLY A 229 -11.50 10.38 -12.26
C GLY A 229 -10.66 11.37 -11.45
N LEU A 230 -9.70 10.85 -10.68
CA LEU A 230 -8.79 11.64 -9.85
C LEU A 230 -7.37 11.55 -10.41
N ASN A 231 -6.66 12.66 -10.50
CA ASN A 231 -5.23 12.62 -10.81
C ASN A 231 -4.36 12.68 -9.55
N GLY A 232 -3.14 12.16 -9.65
CA GLY A 232 -2.19 12.19 -8.54
C GLY A 232 -1.57 13.57 -8.28
N ARG A 233 -1.52 14.45 -9.28
CA ARG A 233 -0.90 15.78 -9.20
C ARG A 233 -1.41 16.70 -10.33
N PRO A 234 -1.24 18.03 -10.22
CA PRO A 234 -1.74 18.97 -11.22
C PRO A 234 -1.29 18.62 -12.64
N GLN A 235 -2.20 18.82 -13.61
CA GLN A 235 -1.93 18.64 -15.04
C GLN A 235 -1.54 17.20 -15.46
N LYS A 236 -1.82 16.19 -14.63
CA LYS A 236 -1.73 14.77 -15.01
C LYS A 236 -3.09 14.17 -15.33
N LEU A 237 -3.05 13.03 -16.01
CA LEU A 237 -4.21 12.17 -16.26
C LEU A 237 -4.68 11.52 -14.96
N GLU A 238 -5.93 11.07 -14.98
CA GLU A 238 -6.51 10.22 -13.95
C GLU A 238 -5.80 8.87 -13.83
N ASP A 239 -5.82 8.31 -12.62
CA ASP A 239 -5.50 6.91 -12.28
C ASP A 239 -6.56 6.41 -11.28
#